data_AF-A0A6G6Y3I6-F1
#
_entry.id   AF-A0A6G6Y3I6-F1
#
_cell.length_a   1.000
_cell.length_b   1.000
_cell.length_c   1.000
_cell.angle_alpha   90.00
_cell.angle_beta   90.00
_cell.angle_gamma   90.00
#
_symmetry.space_group_name_H-M   'P 1'
#
loop_
_entity.id
_entity.type
_entity.pdbx_description
1 polymer ?
#
loop_
_entity_poly.entity_id
_entity_poly.type
_entity_poly.pdbx_seq_one_letter_code
_entity_poly.pdbx_strand_id
1 'polypeptide(L)'
;MVNPDDIRIKVDLKKPFPRSIISRQLSDFGYCLVKPSSTGENALLEVAKHFGRIQRHERSRRNGVVDVTSDDRLQTQISEKFKGLGTARFGPHTDGAFLNAIYSDERGYKRHISPPSYLILQCVQQAREGGESTLIDGQEVYRKVKALAPSIYQLLCEGIFHFVRSADKRLFPIEAPVFKVLANGNLSIRYREEFIVSTAYDGQRLRVADALRQFREQCIMHPDCGRPLMLTPGDVLIIDNFRMLHGRAGFKVVDGHHRHLRRVWVMDEHHLIRLNGDEPWDITSEQGGLAEFRARVLPYDDGIVTSYGALSGSDNHSNFIHAELGIKS
;
A
#
# COMPACT_ATOMS: atom_id res chain seq x y z
N MET A 1 -20.58 8.84 10.04
CA MET A 1 -19.98 9.32 8.77
C MET A 1 -19.00 10.41 9.14
N VAL A 2 -17.77 10.40 8.63
CA VAL A 2 -16.81 11.50 8.87
C VAL A 2 -17.22 12.64 7.96
N ASN A 3 -17.56 13.81 8.52
CA ASN A 3 -17.83 14.99 7.70
C ASN A 3 -16.50 15.49 7.13
N PRO A 4 -16.32 15.52 5.79
CA PRO A 4 -15.09 16.01 5.18
C PRO A 4 -14.74 17.44 5.62
N ASP A 5 -15.74 18.30 5.85
CA ASP A 5 -15.53 19.70 6.22
C ASP A 5 -14.83 19.87 7.57
N ASP A 6 -15.04 18.93 8.50
CA ASP A 6 -14.46 18.97 9.85
C ASP A 6 -12.95 18.65 9.83
N ILE A 7 -12.49 17.95 8.79
CA ILE A 7 -11.14 17.39 8.71
C ILE A 7 -10.32 17.89 7.51
N ARG A 8 -10.92 18.68 6.62
CA ARG A 8 -10.27 19.15 5.38
C ARG A 8 -9.34 20.33 5.66
N ILE A 9 -8.07 20.13 5.37
CA ILE A 9 -7.04 21.18 5.44
C ILE A 9 -6.92 21.86 4.08
N LYS A 10 -7.19 23.17 4.01
CA LYS A 10 -6.92 23.96 2.80
C LYS A 10 -5.42 24.20 2.65
N VAL A 11 -4.89 23.92 1.46
CA VAL A 11 -3.46 24.07 1.16
C VAL A 11 -3.29 25.01 -0.03
N ASP A 12 -2.59 26.13 0.18
CA ASP A 12 -2.11 26.95 -0.91
C ASP A 12 -0.71 26.47 -1.31
N LEU A 13 -0.58 25.87 -2.49
CA LEU A 13 0.69 25.30 -2.98
C LEU A 13 1.77 26.36 -3.25
N LYS A 14 1.43 27.66 -3.19
CA LYS A 14 2.41 28.76 -3.24
C LYS A 14 2.96 29.16 -1.88
N LYS A 15 2.44 28.57 -0.78
CA LYS A 15 2.84 28.84 0.60
C LYS A 15 3.53 27.62 1.21
N PRO A 16 4.25 27.78 2.34
CA PRO A 16 4.80 26.65 3.07
C PRO A 16 3.74 25.60 3.38
N PHE A 17 4.04 24.33 3.09
CA PHE A 17 3.13 23.21 3.31
C PHE A 17 2.87 23.03 4.82
N PRO A 18 1.60 22.89 5.27
CA PRO A 18 1.24 22.89 6.68
C PRO A 18 1.52 21.54 7.36
N ARG A 19 2.82 21.17 7.41
CA ARG A 19 3.30 19.86 7.87
C ARG A 19 2.80 19.48 9.27
N SER A 20 2.83 20.41 10.24
CA SER A 20 2.44 20.12 11.62
C SER A 20 1.00 19.65 11.75
N ILE A 21 0.06 20.33 11.07
CA ILE A 21 -1.37 20.00 11.11
C ILE A 21 -1.61 18.66 10.39
N ILE A 22 -0.97 18.46 9.23
CA ILE A 22 -1.07 17.22 8.45
C ILE A 22 -0.51 16.03 9.22
N SER A 23 0.68 16.16 9.81
CA SER A 23 1.31 15.12 10.62
C SER A 23 0.47 14.76 11.83
N ARG A 24 -0.17 15.75 12.48
CA ARG A 24 -1.11 15.49 13.58
C ARG A 24 -2.31 14.68 13.11
N GLN A 25 -2.94 15.05 11.99
CA GLN A 25 -4.09 14.32 11.45
C GLN A 25 -3.72 12.88 11.05
N LEU A 26 -2.55 12.67 10.43
CA LEU A 26 -2.05 11.33 10.13
C LEU A 26 -1.76 10.52 11.41
N SER A 27 -1.17 11.13 12.42
CA SER A 27 -0.91 10.47 13.71
C SER A 27 -2.20 10.08 14.43
N ASP A 28 -3.19 10.97 14.45
CA ASP A 28 -4.44 10.77 15.18
C ASP A 28 -5.32 9.72 14.46
N PHE A 29 -5.44 9.83 13.13
CA PHE A 29 -6.44 9.07 12.37
C PHE A 29 -5.86 8.06 11.38
N GLY A 30 -4.57 8.11 11.06
CA GLY A 30 -3.94 7.31 9.99
C GLY A 30 -4.20 7.83 8.58
N TYR A 31 -4.92 8.94 8.42
CA TYR A 31 -5.16 9.57 7.12
C TYR A 31 -5.32 11.09 7.29
N CYS A 32 -5.18 11.82 6.19
CA CYS A 32 -5.32 13.27 6.14
C CYS A 32 -6.08 13.66 4.87
N LEU A 33 -6.99 14.62 4.98
CA LEU A 33 -7.74 15.18 3.86
C LEU A 33 -7.27 16.60 3.58
N VAL A 34 -6.71 16.86 2.41
CA VAL A 34 -6.29 18.19 2.01
C VAL A 34 -7.05 18.67 0.78
N LYS A 35 -7.21 19.98 0.65
CA LYS A 35 -7.76 20.66 -0.53
C LYS A 35 -6.74 21.65 -1.06
N PRO A 36 -5.94 21.25 -2.06
CA PRO A 36 -5.03 22.18 -2.70
C PRO A 36 -5.80 23.29 -3.43
N SER A 37 -5.17 24.46 -3.60
CA SER A 37 -5.71 25.59 -4.36
C SER A 37 -5.90 25.29 -5.86
N SER A 38 -5.36 24.18 -6.36
CA SER A 38 -5.53 23.69 -7.72
C SER A 38 -5.99 22.23 -7.73
N THR A 39 -6.82 21.87 -8.70
CA THR A 39 -7.39 20.51 -8.87
C THR A 39 -6.68 19.67 -9.94
N GLY A 40 -5.64 20.23 -10.57
CA GLY A 40 -4.87 19.57 -11.60
C GLY A 40 -4.00 18.41 -11.08
N GLU A 41 -3.53 17.57 -11.99
CA GLU A 41 -2.63 16.44 -11.67
C GLU A 41 -1.31 16.92 -11.01
N ASN A 42 -0.78 18.06 -11.45
CA ASN A 42 0.42 18.64 -10.84
C ASN A 42 0.21 18.96 -9.35
N ALA A 43 -1.00 19.37 -8.94
CA ALA A 43 -1.29 19.61 -7.53
C ALA A 43 -1.20 18.33 -6.69
N LEU A 44 -1.66 17.19 -7.23
CA LEU A 44 -1.50 15.89 -6.60
C LEU A 44 -0.01 15.53 -6.44
N LEU A 45 0.79 15.73 -7.50
CA LEU A 45 2.21 15.42 -7.49
C LEU A 45 2.98 16.30 -6.49
N GLU A 46 2.69 17.60 -6.43
CA GLU A 46 3.30 18.52 -5.46
C GLU A 46 2.95 18.13 -4.02
N VAL A 47 1.68 17.76 -3.74
CA VAL A 47 1.30 17.22 -2.43
C VAL A 47 2.07 15.94 -2.12
N ALA A 48 2.13 14.99 -3.07
CA ALA A 48 2.78 13.70 -2.85
C ALA A 48 4.28 13.82 -2.51
N LYS A 49 5.00 14.74 -3.17
CA LYS A 49 6.42 15.00 -2.92
C LYS A 49 6.73 15.43 -1.47
N HIS A 50 5.75 15.97 -0.74
CA HIS A 50 5.93 16.30 0.68
C HIS A 50 5.98 15.07 1.60
N PHE A 51 5.53 13.91 1.14
CA PHE A 51 5.51 12.66 1.92
C PHE A 51 6.65 11.71 1.57
N GLY A 52 7.33 11.92 0.44
CA GLY A 52 8.46 11.11 0.02
C GLY A 52 8.53 10.95 -1.50
N ARG A 53 9.32 9.99 -1.95
CA ARG A 53 9.44 9.66 -3.38
C ARG A 53 8.22 8.92 -3.88
N ILE A 54 7.80 9.21 -5.10
CA ILE A 54 6.71 8.50 -5.75
C ILE A 54 7.19 7.09 -6.13
N GLN A 55 6.45 6.07 -5.68
CA GLN A 55 6.67 4.66 -6.04
C GLN A 55 5.87 4.32 -7.30
N ARG A 56 6.57 4.18 -8.42
CA ARG A 56 5.99 3.75 -9.69
C ARG A 56 5.76 2.25 -9.70
N HIS A 57 4.79 1.81 -10.49
CA HIS A 57 4.55 0.40 -10.78
C HIS A 57 4.00 0.19 -12.19
N GLU A 58 3.87 -1.07 -12.61
CA GLU A 58 3.46 -1.48 -13.97
C GLU A 58 2.18 -0.80 -14.53
N ARG A 59 1.27 -0.34 -13.67
CA ARG A 59 0.00 0.30 -14.07
C ARG A 59 0.01 1.82 -13.94
N SER A 60 1.12 2.37 -13.48
CA SER A 60 1.30 3.80 -13.34
C SER A 60 1.91 4.40 -14.61
N ARG A 61 1.50 5.61 -14.93
CA ARG A 61 2.16 6.46 -15.94
C ARG A 61 3.59 6.76 -15.53
N ARG A 62 4.34 7.45 -16.41
CA ARG A 62 5.74 7.80 -16.13
C ARG A 62 5.93 8.64 -14.87
N ASN A 63 4.97 9.48 -14.53
CA ASN A 63 4.98 10.28 -13.30
C ASN A 63 4.43 9.54 -12.06
N GLY A 64 4.12 8.24 -12.16
CA GLY A 64 3.59 7.43 -11.07
C GLY A 64 2.09 7.55 -10.81
N VAL A 65 1.37 8.34 -11.60
CA VAL A 65 -0.09 8.48 -11.50
C VAL A 65 -0.80 7.27 -12.12
N VAL A 66 -1.84 6.79 -11.45
CA VAL A 66 -2.80 5.80 -11.95
C VAL A 66 -4.19 6.42 -11.97
N ASP A 67 -4.91 6.30 -13.08
CA ASP A 67 -6.34 6.63 -13.11
C ASP A 67 -7.17 5.47 -12.54
N VAL A 68 -7.88 5.77 -11.46
CA VAL A 68 -8.85 4.86 -10.85
C VAL A 68 -10.24 5.33 -11.28
N THR A 69 -10.69 4.83 -12.43
CA THR A 69 -11.90 5.29 -13.10
C THR A 69 -12.73 4.13 -13.64
N SER A 70 -14.05 4.31 -13.68
CA SER A 70 -14.97 3.39 -14.38
C SER A 70 -15.17 3.71 -15.86
N ASP A 71 -14.50 4.74 -16.38
CA ASP A 71 -14.50 5.02 -17.82
C ASP A 71 -13.47 4.12 -18.52
N ASP A 72 -13.94 3.12 -19.25
CA ASP A 72 -13.10 2.17 -19.98
C ASP A 72 -12.18 2.86 -21.01
N ARG A 73 -12.55 4.06 -21.51
CA ARG A 73 -11.71 4.84 -22.45
C ARG A 73 -10.45 5.39 -21.80
N LEU A 74 -10.47 5.56 -20.49
CA LEU A 74 -9.34 6.07 -19.71
C LEU A 74 -8.51 4.93 -19.08
N GLN A 75 -8.97 3.68 -19.16
CA GLN A 75 -8.27 2.50 -18.66
C GLN A 75 -7.26 1.95 -19.68
N THR A 76 -6.61 2.82 -20.45
CA THR A 76 -5.76 2.48 -21.61
C THR A 76 -4.49 1.68 -21.30
N GLN A 77 -4.18 1.46 -20.02
CA GLN A 77 -2.93 0.85 -19.55
C GLN A 77 -3.08 -0.54 -18.94
N ILE A 78 -4.26 -1.16 -19.04
CA ILE A 78 -4.58 -2.36 -18.26
C ILE A 78 -5.08 -3.46 -19.20
N SER A 79 -4.26 -4.49 -19.39
CA SER A 79 -4.57 -5.63 -20.26
C SER A 79 -5.65 -6.56 -19.68
N GLU A 80 -5.87 -6.54 -18.36
CA GLU A 80 -6.88 -7.33 -17.66
C GLU A 80 -7.67 -6.45 -16.68
N LYS A 81 -9.00 -6.38 -16.81
CA LYS A 81 -9.86 -5.50 -15.99
C LYS A 81 -9.62 -5.72 -14.49
N PHE A 82 -8.87 -4.81 -13.87
CA PHE A 82 -8.60 -4.82 -12.43
C PHE A 82 -9.90 -4.54 -11.67
N LYS A 83 -10.25 -5.41 -10.71
CA LYS A 83 -11.49 -5.29 -9.93
C LYS A 83 -11.70 -3.90 -9.30
N GLY A 84 -10.62 -3.20 -8.93
CA GLY A 84 -10.70 -1.84 -8.36
C GLY A 84 -11.21 -0.75 -9.31
N LEU A 85 -11.34 -1.04 -10.62
CA LEU A 85 -11.82 -0.10 -11.63
C LEU A 85 -13.30 -0.28 -11.98
N GLY A 86 -13.88 -1.43 -11.60
CA GLY A 86 -15.30 -1.69 -11.78
C GLY A 86 -16.18 -0.82 -10.87
N THR A 87 -17.49 -0.98 -10.99
CA THR A 87 -18.51 -0.26 -10.20
C THR A 87 -18.91 -0.96 -8.90
N ALA A 88 -18.65 -2.26 -8.80
CA ALA A 88 -18.93 -3.06 -7.62
C ALA A 88 -18.17 -2.56 -6.37
N ARG A 89 -18.62 -3.00 -5.19
CA ARG A 89 -17.91 -2.73 -3.93
C ARG A 89 -16.48 -3.27 -4.03
N PHE A 90 -15.53 -2.48 -3.55
CA PHE A 90 -14.14 -2.90 -3.40
C PHE A 90 -13.80 -2.99 -1.92
N GLY A 91 -13.53 -4.22 -1.46
CA GLY A 91 -13.36 -4.52 -0.05
C GLY A 91 -12.15 -3.82 0.60
N PRO A 92 -12.12 -3.67 1.94
CA PRO A 92 -10.99 -3.09 2.64
C PRO A 92 -9.69 -3.86 2.44
N HIS A 93 -8.60 -3.15 2.18
CA HIS A 93 -7.26 -3.71 1.99
C HIS A 93 -6.15 -2.68 2.23
N THR A 94 -4.92 -3.17 2.30
CA THR A 94 -3.71 -2.37 2.10
C THR A 94 -3.15 -2.60 0.69
N ASP A 95 -2.59 -1.55 0.12
CA ASP A 95 -2.01 -1.58 -1.22
C ASP A 95 -0.61 -2.18 -1.20
N GLY A 96 -0.22 -2.86 -2.28
CA GLY A 96 1.11 -3.45 -2.40
C GLY A 96 1.40 -4.60 -1.43
N ALA A 97 0.39 -5.26 -0.86
CA ALA A 97 0.57 -6.34 0.13
C ALA A 97 1.44 -7.52 -0.35
N PHE A 98 1.59 -7.70 -1.66
CA PHE A 98 2.45 -8.72 -2.29
C PHE A 98 3.89 -8.22 -2.57
N LEU A 99 4.21 -6.97 -2.25
CA LEU A 99 5.53 -6.39 -2.47
C LEU A 99 6.45 -6.67 -1.29
N ASN A 100 7.61 -7.28 -1.58
CA ASN A 100 8.79 -7.40 -0.72
C ASN A 100 9.92 -8.00 -1.56
N ALA A 101 10.62 -7.18 -2.34
CA ALA A 101 11.66 -7.67 -3.26
C ALA A 101 12.87 -6.73 -3.30
N ILE A 102 14.01 -7.22 -3.77
CA ILE A 102 15.17 -6.38 -4.11
C ILE A 102 15.24 -6.28 -5.63
N TYR A 103 15.29 -5.07 -6.17
CA TYR A 103 15.43 -4.81 -7.60
C TYR A 103 16.69 -3.97 -7.86
N SER A 104 17.17 -3.98 -9.11
CA SER A 104 18.23 -3.05 -9.53
C SER A 104 17.58 -1.87 -10.22
N ASP A 105 17.91 -0.65 -9.81
CA ASP A 105 17.49 0.53 -10.56
C ASP A 105 18.29 0.70 -11.85
N GLU A 106 17.90 1.66 -12.67
CA GLU A 106 18.56 2.00 -13.95
C GLU A 106 20.04 2.40 -13.82
N ARG A 107 20.49 2.73 -12.61
CA ARG A 107 21.89 3.04 -12.29
C ARG A 107 22.66 1.84 -11.74
N GLY A 108 22.00 0.68 -11.64
CA GLY A 108 22.59 -0.55 -11.12
C GLY A 108 22.54 -0.67 -9.59
N TYR A 109 21.93 0.28 -8.87
CA TYR A 109 21.81 0.18 -7.42
C TYR A 109 20.77 -0.85 -7.03
N LYS A 110 21.11 -1.73 -6.07
CA LYS A 110 20.14 -2.62 -5.45
C LYS A 110 19.25 -1.81 -4.51
N ARG A 111 17.94 -1.95 -4.66
CA ARG A 111 16.92 -1.28 -3.85
C ARG A 111 15.89 -2.28 -3.36
N HIS A 112 15.46 -2.10 -2.13
CA HIS A 112 14.31 -2.82 -1.61
C HIS A 112 13.01 -2.15 -2.06
N ILE A 113 12.05 -2.94 -2.52
CA ILE A 113 10.65 -2.53 -2.73
C ILE A 113 9.78 -3.26 -1.73
N SER A 114 9.07 -2.46 -0.93
CA SER A 114 8.06 -2.90 0.04
C SER A 114 6.69 -2.35 -0.38
N PRO A 115 5.60 -2.66 0.37
CA PRO A 115 4.34 -1.95 0.19
C PRO A 115 4.57 -0.44 0.40
N PRO A 116 3.81 0.42 -0.31
CA PRO A 116 4.01 1.85 -0.19
C PRO A 116 3.71 2.32 1.23
N SER A 117 4.46 3.33 1.70
CA SER A 117 4.25 3.97 3.00
C SER A 117 2.94 4.76 3.01
N TYR A 118 2.69 5.51 1.93
CA TYR A 118 1.45 6.24 1.73
C TYR A 118 0.76 5.90 0.41
N LEU A 119 -0.56 5.86 0.49
CA LEU A 119 -1.46 5.89 -0.65
C LEU A 119 -2.10 7.27 -0.73
N ILE A 120 -2.03 7.93 -1.89
CA ILE A 120 -2.62 9.26 -2.08
C ILE A 120 -3.64 9.21 -3.22
N LEU A 121 -4.85 9.71 -2.95
CA LEU A 121 -5.99 9.74 -3.87
C LEU A 121 -6.46 11.17 -4.09
N GLN A 122 -6.44 11.66 -5.33
CA GLN A 122 -7.09 12.92 -5.72
C GLN A 122 -8.43 12.64 -6.38
N CYS A 123 -9.50 13.29 -5.92
CA CYS A 123 -10.78 13.25 -6.59
C CYS A 123 -10.80 14.17 -7.82
N VAL A 124 -11.04 13.59 -9.00
CA VAL A 124 -11.30 14.34 -10.23
C VAL A 124 -12.80 14.48 -10.45
N GLN A 125 -13.51 13.35 -10.34
CA GLN A 125 -14.96 13.28 -10.50
C GLN A 125 -15.54 12.25 -9.53
N GLN A 126 -16.50 12.66 -8.70
CA GLN A 126 -17.29 11.75 -7.86
C GLN A 126 -18.34 11.00 -8.70
N ALA A 127 -18.76 9.82 -8.24
CA ALA A 127 -19.97 9.18 -8.76
C ALA A 127 -21.21 10.00 -8.39
N ARG A 128 -22.32 9.86 -9.14
CA ARG A 128 -23.60 10.46 -8.74
C ARG A 128 -24.26 9.74 -7.58
N GLU A 129 -24.13 8.41 -7.54
CA GLU A 129 -24.71 7.55 -6.51
C GLU A 129 -23.63 6.62 -5.95
N GLY A 130 -23.40 6.68 -4.62
CA GLY A 130 -22.45 5.85 -3.90
C GLY A 130 -20.98 6.17 -4.19
N GLY A 131 -20.11 5.18 -3.99
CA GLY A 131 -18.67 5.30 -4.33
C GLY A 131 -17.83 6.02 -3.28
N GLU A 132 -18.36 6.16 -2.07
CA GLU A 132 -17.65 6.63 -0.88
C GLU A 132 -16.41 5.78 -0.65
N SER A 133 -15.32 6.43 -0.25
CA SER A 133 -14.15 5.72 0.25
C SER A 133 -14.48 5.14 1.62
N THR A 134 -14.04 3.92 1.90
CA THR A 134 -14.14 3.31 3.23
C THR A 134 -12.77 3.31 3.87
N LEU A 135 -12.64 3.85 5.07
CA LEU A 135 -11.40 3.88 5.85
C LEU A 135 -11.57 3.06 7.13
N ILE A 136 -10.61 2.18 7.43
CA ILE A 136 -10.62 1.35 8.64
C ILE A 136 -9.25 1.44 9.31
N ASP A 137 -9.24 1.80 10.59
CA ASP A 137 -8.01 1.91 11.37
C ASP A 137 -7.52 0.53 11.81
N GLY A 138 -6.36 0.11 11.31
CA GLY A 138 -5.73 -1.16 11.66
C GLY A 138 -5.41 -1.26 13.16
N GLN A 139 -5.17 -0.16 13.86
CA GLN A 139 -4.97 -0.18 15.32
C GLN A 139 -6.25 -0.51 16.08
N GLU A 140 -7.40 -0.03 15.60
CA GLU A 140 -8.71 -0.38 16.15
C GLU A 140 -9.03 -1.85 15.90
N VAL A 141 -8.81 -2.31 14.67
CA VAL A 141 -9.00 -3.72 14.28
C VAL A 141 -8.10 -4.64 15.12
N TYR A 142 -6.84 -4.26 15.34
CA TYR A 142 -5.89 -4.99 16.17
C TYR A 142 -6.35 -5.12 17.62
N ARG A 143 -6.80 -4.03 18.24
CA ARG A 143 -7.36 -4.06 19.61
C ARG A 143 -8.62 -4.92 19.68
N LYS A 144 -9.48 -4.82 18.67
CA LYS A 144 -10.74 -5.57 18.59
C LYS A 144 -10.49 -7.07 18.48
N VAL A 145 -9.64 -7.53 17.56
CA VAL A 145 -9.33 -8.96 17.43
C VAL A 145 -8.61 -9.51 18.66
N LYS A 146 -7.72 -8.73 19.28
CA LYS A 146 -7.06 -9.11 20.54
C LYS A 146 -8.06 -9.34 21.67
N ALA A 147 -9.12 -8.55 21.75
CA ALA A 147 -10.15 -8.67 22.78
C ALA A 147 -11.17 -9.79 22.49
N LEU A 148 -11.62 -9.92 21.23
CA LEU A 148 -12.71 -10.82 20.86
C LEU A 148 -12.25 -12.25 20.54
N ALA A 149 -11.04 -12.40 19.99
CA ALA A 149 -10.53 -13.70 19.55
C ALA A 149 -9.00 -13.79 19.74
N PRO A 150 -8.50 -13.97 20.98
CA PRO A 150 -7.07 -14.00 21.28
C PRO A 150 -6.26 -15.03 20.46
N SER A 151 -6.85 -16.18 20.16
CA SER A 151 -6.21 -17.21 19.32
C SER A 151 -6.05 -16.78 17.85
N ILE A 152 -7.05 -16.11 17.29
CA ILE A 152 -6.97 -15.51 15.95
C ILE A 152 -5.95 -14.38 15.94
N TYR A 153 -5.97 -13.53 16.97
CA TYR A 153 -4.98 -12.47 17.15
C TYR A 153 -3.54 -13.00 17.13
N GLN A 154 -3.26 -14.07 17.89
CA GLN A 154 -1.94 -14.70 17.92
C GLN A 154 -1.53 -15.20 16.53
N LEU A 155 -2.43 -15.92 15.85
CA LEU A 155 -2.21 -16.39 14.49
C LEU A 155 -1.91 -15.24 13.51
N LEU A 156 -2.59 -14.10 13.61
CA LEU A 156 -2.39 -12.95 12.71
C LEU A 156 -1.06 -12.22 12.96
N CYS A 157 -0.50 -12.31 14.17
CA CYS A 157 0.77 -11.68 14.54
C CYS A 157 1.98 -12.60 14.30
N GLU A 158 1.83 -13.89 14.55
CA GLU A 158 2.92 -14.88 14.53
C GLU A 158 2.89 -15.77 13.27
N GLY A 159 1.73 -15.88 12.62
CA GLY A 159 1.55 -16.73 11.45
C GLY A 159 2.32 -16.23 10.22
N ILE A 160 2.79 -17.19 9.43
CA ILE A 160 3.42 -16.95 8.14
C ILE A 160 2.32 -17.03 7.07
N PHE A 161 1.91 -15.88 6.54
CA PHE A 161 0.95 -15.80 5.44
C PHE A 161 1.68 -15.53 4.13
N HIS A 162 1.21 -16.16 3.06
CA HIS A 162 1.77 -15.98 1.73
C HIS A 162 0.90 -15.00 0.96
N PHE A 163 1.45 -13.84 0.63
CA PHE A 163 0.76 -12.84 -0.19
C PHE A 163 1.12 -13.06 -1.66
N VAL A 164 0.16 -13.56 -2.44
CA VAL A 164 0.33 -13.92 -3.86
C VAL A 164 -0.64 -13.14 -4.73
N ARG A 165 -0.11 -12.48 -5.76
CA ARG A 165 -0.94 -11.89 -6.82
C ARG A 165 -1.21 -12.97 -7.88
N SER A 166 -2.40 -13.58 -7.83
CA SER A 166 -2.78 -14.77 -8.62
C SER A 166 -2.54 -14.71 -10.14
N ALA A 167 -2.54 -13.53 -10.75
CA ALA A 167 -2.26 -13.34 -12.17
C ALA A 167 -0.76 -13.48 -12.53
N ASP A 168 0.13 -13.46 -11.54
CA ASP A 168 1.57 -13.40 -11.75
C ASP A 168 2.23 -14.72 -11.34
N LYS A 169 2.26 -15.68 -12.28
CA LYS A 169 2.90 -16.99 -12.09
C LYS A 169 4.41 -16.92 -11.83
N ARG A 170 5.01 -15.72 -11.85
CA ARG A 170 6.46 -15.47 -11.72
C ARG A 170 6.84 -14.88 -10.36
N LEU A 171 5.88 -14.55 -9.51
CA LEU A 171 6.16 -14.00 -8.19
C LEU A 171 6.17 -15.09 -7.13
N PHE A 172 7.30 -15.19 -6.44
CA PHE A 172 7.37 -15.96 -5.20
C PHE A 172 6.43 -15.31 -4.17
N PRO A 173 5.70 -16.12 -3.39
CA PRO A 173 4.88 -15.61 -2.31
C PRO A 173 5.75 -14.81 -1.34
N ILE A 174 5.24 -13.66 -0.88
CA ILE A 174 5.84 -12.98 0.24
C ILE A 174 5.30 -13.56 1.53
N GLU A 175 6.20 -14.03 2.38
CA GLU A 175 5.94 -14.48 3.74
C GLU A 175 5.94 -13.28 4.68
N ALA A 176 4.79 -13.00 5.29
CA ALA A 176 4.65 -11.95 6.30
C ALA A 176 3.48 -12.24 7.23
N PRO A 177 3.52 -11.76 8.50
CA PRO A 177 2.33 -11.73 9.33
C PRO A 177 1.33 -10.68 8.82
N VAL A 178 0.06 -10.80 9.22
CA VAL A 178 -0.97 -9.79 8.94
C VAL A 178 -0.72 -8.55 9.79
N PHE A 179 -0.34 -8.72 11.06
CA PHE A 179 0.04 -7.63 11.95
C PHE A 179 1.52 -7.70 12.29
N LYS A 180 2.21 -6.57 12.22
CA LYS A 180 3.62 -6.45 12.60
C LYS A 180 3.85 -5.18 13.38
N VAL A 181 4.55 -5.25 14.50
CA VAL A 181 5.11 -4.04 15.15
C VAL A 181 6.40 -3.69 14.43
N LEU A 182 6.47 -2.48 13.89
CA LEU A 182 7.64 -1.94 13.20
C LEU A 182 8.72 -1.53 14.21
N ALA A 183 9.95 -1.32 13.74
CA ALA A 183 11.08 -0.95 14.60
C ALA A 183 10.87 0.37 15.36
N ASN A 184 10.05 1.28 14.83
CA ASN A 184 9.67 2.52 15.50
C ASN A 184 8.52 2.36 16.51
N GLY A 185 8.07 1.14 16.78
CA GLY A 185 6.96 0.83 17.69
C GLY A 185 5.57 0.96 17.05
N ASN A 186 5.45 1.45 15.82
CA ASN A 186 4.16 1.57 15.15
C ASN A 186 3.64 0.21 14.71
N LEU A 187 2.33 0.01 14.83
CA LEU A 187 1.65 -1.16 14.29
C LEU A 187 1.46 -1.01 12.77
N SER A 188 1.88 -2.03 12.02
CA SER A 188 1.57 -2.23 10.61
C SER A 188 0.58 -3.36 10.40
N ILE A 189 -0.37 -3.15 9.49
CA ILE A 189 -1.27 -4.17 8.96
C ILE A 189 -0.98 -4.42 7.47
N ARG A 190 -0.84 -5.69 7.11
CA ARG A 190 -0.77 -6.15 5.72
C ARG A 190 -2.00 -7.02 5.46
N TYR A 191 -2.93 -6.51 4.67
CA TYR A 191 -4.18 -7.23 4.43
C TYR A 191 -4.68 -7.05 3.00
N ARG A 192 -4.78 -8.15 2.27
CA ARG A 192 -5.46 -8.21 0.99
C ARG A 192 -6.07 -9.59 0.84
N GLU A 193 -7.36 -9.71 1.16
CA GLU A 193 -8.08 -10.99 1.24
C GLU A 193 -7.79 -11.92 0.04
N GLU A 194 -7.87 -11.38 -1.17
CA GLU A 194 -7.65 -12.12 -2.41
C GLU A 194 -6.23 -12.66 -2.60
N PHE A 195 -5.25 -12.10 -1.88
CA PHE A 195 -3.84 -12.47 -2.02
C PHE A 195 -3.34 -13.33 -0.87
N ILE A 196 -4.10 -13.47 0.22
CA ILE A 196 -3.66 -14.27 1.37
C ILE A 196 -3.91 -15.74 1.06
N VAL A 197 -2.84 -16.48 0.82
CA VAL A 197 -2.83 -17.93 0.74
C VAL A 197 -2.20 -18.45 2.03
N SER A 198 -2.90 -19.35 2.72
CA SER A 198 -2.33 -20.05 3.88
C SER A 198 -1.44 -21.19 3.39
N THR A 199 -0.18 -21.22 3.84
CA THR A 199 0.75 -22.35 3.61
C THR A 199 0.73 -23.37 4.70
N ALA A 200 -0.25 -23.31 5.60
CA ALA A 200 -0.39 -24.31 6.62
C ALA A 200 -0.47 -25.73 5.99
N TYR A 201 0.20 -26.70 6.61
CA TYR A 201 0.18 -28.10 6.19
C TYR A 201 -1.27 -28.63 6.12
N ASP A 202 -1.50 -29.66 5.31
CA ASP A 202 -2.83 -30.28 5.19
C ASP A 202 -3.36 -30.66 6.60
N GLY A 203 -4.52 -30.11 6.95
CA GLY A 203 -5.11 -30.13 8.30
C GLY A 203 -5.20 -28.77 9.00
N GLN A 204 -4.24 -27.85 8.76
CA GLN A 204 -4.27 -26.49 9.32
C GLN A 204 -4.86 -25.46 8.35
N ARG A 205 -4.90 -25.74 7.04
CA ARG A 205 -5.45 -24.83 6.01
C ARG A 205 -6.87 -24.37 6.31
N LEU A 206 -7.76 -25.31 6.66
CA LEU A 206 -9.16 -25.02 7.00
C LEU A 206 -9.25 -24.12 8.23
N ARG A 207 -8.42 -24.36 9.26
CA ARG A 207 -8.37 -23.53 10.47
C ARG A 207 -7.91 -22.11 10.17
N VAL A 208 -6.89 -21.92 9.33
CA VAL A 208 -6.43 -20.58 8.94
C VAL A 208 -7.47 -19.87 8.08
N ALA A 209 -8.11 -20.58 7.14
CA ALA A 209 -9.19 -20.02 6.33
C ALA A 209 -10.38 -19.57 7.20
N ASP A 210 -10.79 -20.39 8.16
CA ASP A 210 -11.85 -20.04 9.11
C ASP A 210 -11.45 -18.88 10.04
N ALA A 211 -10.19 -18.83 10.48
CA ALA A 211 -9.69 -17.72 11.28
C ALA A 211 -9.68 -16.41 10.50
N LEU A 212 -9.25 -16.42 9.23
CA LEU A 212 -9.29 -15.25 8.35
C LEU A 212 -10.72 -14.80 8.05
N ARG A 213 -11.65 -15.75 7.84
CA ARG A 213 -13.07 -15.45 7.67
C ARG A 213 -13.67 -14.80 8.92
N GLN A 214 -13.43 -15.38 10.09
CA GLN A 214 -13.89 -14.81 11.38
C GLN A 214 -13.27 -13.44 11.64
N PHE A 215 -11.97 -13.27 11.40
CA PHE A 215 -11.30 -11.98 11.49
C PHE A 215 -11.96 -10.93 10.59
N ARG A 216 -12.22 -11.29 9.33
CA ARG A 216 -12.91 -10.42 8.38
C ARG A 216 -14.30 -10.04 8.88
N GLU A 217 -15.13 -11.01 9.24
CA GLU A 217 -16.54 -10.80 9.60
C GLU A 217 -16.69 -10.04 10.93
N GLN A 218 -15.92 -10.42 11.94
CA GLN A 218 -16.09 -9.91 13.31
C GLN A 218 -15.28 -8.64 13.57
N CYS A 219 -14.19 -8.40 12.83
CA CYS A 219 -13.29 -7.26 13.07
C CYS A 219 -13.28 -6.26 11.92
N ILE A 220 -12.90 -6.67 10.70
CA ILE A 220 -12.77 -5.72 9.57
C ILE A 220 -14.13 -5.21 9.10
N MET A 221 -15.08 -6.12 8.91
CA MET A 221 -16.41 -5.83 8.39
C MET A 221 -17.41 -5.41 9.48
N HIS A 222 -16.95 -5.29 10.73
CA HIS A 222 -17.79 -4.83 11.82
C HIS A 222 -18.34 -3.43 11.50
N PRO A 223 -19.65 -3.16 11.71
CA PRO A 223 -20.27 -1.89 11.35
C PRO A 223 -19.54 -0.65 11.90
N ASP A 224 -19.05 -0.75 13.14
CA ASP A 224 -18.36 0.36 13.82
C ASP A 224 -16.94 0.67 13.29
N CYS A 225 -16.31 -0.24 12.55
CA CYS A 225 -14.92 -0.06 12.10
C CYS A 225 -14.82 0.83 10.86
N GLY A 226 -15.82 0.74 9.97
CA GLY A 226 -15.84 1.43 8.69
C GLY A 226 -16.18 2.91 8.83
N ARG A 227 -15.27 3.78 8.42
CA ARG A 227 -15.49 5.22 8.33
C ARG A 227 -15.70 5.61 6.87
N PRO A 228 -16.95 5.76 6.40
CA PRO A 228 -17.22 6.23 5.04
C PRO A 228 -16.84 7.71 4.91
N LEU A 229 -16.18 8.05 3.81
CA LEU A 229 -15.75 9.40 3.46
C LEU A 229 -16.06 9.67 1.97
N MET A 230 -16.91 10.66 1.71
CA MET A 230 -17.16 11.15 0.37
C MET A 230 -16.11 12.20 0.00
N LEU A 231 -15.41 11.98 -1.11
CA LEU A 231 -14.44 12.93 -1.65
C LEU A 231 -15.13 13.79 -2.72
N THR A 232 -14.85 15.09 -2.68
CA THR A 232 -15.32 16.06 -3.69
C THR A 232 -14.19 16.43 -4.66
N PRO A 233 -14.48 16.83 -5.91
CA PRO A 233 -13.46 17.20 -6.89
C PRO A 233 -12.41 18.16 -6.35
N GLY A 234 -11.13 17.80 -6.44
CA GLY A 234 -10.00 18.52 -5.87
C GLY A 234 -9.58 18.11 -4.45
N ASP A 235 -10.37 17.30 -3.75
CA ASP A 235 -9.93 16.70 -2.48
C ASP A 235 -8.77 15.74 -2.76
N VAL A 236 -7.75 15.78 -1.91
CA VAL A 236 -6.61 14.85 -1.90
C VAL A 236 -6.59 14.15 -0.54
N LEU A 237 -6.84 12.85 -0.55
CA LEU A 237 -6.82 11.97 0.61
C LEU A 237 -5.47 11.26 0.68
N ILE A 238 -4.73 11.49 1.76
CA ILE A 238 -3.48 10.81 2.09
C ILE A 238 -3.77 9.75 3.13
N ILE A 239 -3.35 8.52 2.90
CA ILE A 239 -3.61 7.36 3.75
C ILE A 239 -2.26 6.75 4.12
N ASP A 240 -1.99 6.61 5.43
CA ASP A 240 -0.90 5.76 5.92
C ASP A 240 -1.26 4.31 5.61
N ASN A 241 -0.60 3.75 4.60
CA ASN A 241 -0.91 2.43 4.07
C ASN A 241 -0.36 1.29 4.96
N PHE A 242 0.50 1.61 5.93
CA PHE A 242 0.90 0.64 6.96
C PHE A 242 -0.14 0.56 8.07
N ARG A 243 -0.89 1.63 8.36
CA ARG A 243 -1.92 1.62 9.41
C ARG A 243 -3.33 1.33 8.91
N MET A 244 -3.72 1.93 7.79
CA MET A 244 -5.12 2.00 7.38
C MET A 244 -5.44 0.97 6.30
N LEU A 245 -6.55 0.25 6.49
CA LEU A 245 -7.20 -0.40 5.36
C LEU A 245 -8.10 0.62 4.68
N HIS A 246 -8.18 0.51 3.35
CA HIS A 246 -9.06 1.34 2.55
C HIS A 246 -9.85 0.49 1.55
N GLY A 247 -11.02 0.97 1.17
CA GLY A 247 -11.90 0.34 0.20
C GLY A 247 -12.84 1.36 -0.40
N ARG A 248 -13.88 0.87 -1.08
CA ARG A 248 -14.90 1.73 -1.68
C ARG A 248 -16.26 1.04 -1.69
N ALA A 249 -17.31 1.80 -1.39
CA ALA A 249 -18.68 1.36 -1.64
C ALA A 249 -18.91 1.07 -3.14
N GLY A 250 -19.96 0.30 -3.42
CA GLY A 250 -20.48 0.18 -4.79
C GLY A 250 -21.05 1.52 -5.26
N PHE A 251 -21.07 1.74 -6.56
CA PHE A 251 -21.59 2.97 -7.15
C PHE A 251 -22.21 2.71 -8.52
N LYS A 252 -22.95 3.68 -9.05
CA LYS A 252 -23.56 3.59 -10.39
C LYS A 252 -22.99 4.65 -11.34
N VAL A 253 -22.88 4.27 -12.61
CA VAL A 253 -22.68 5.20 -13.73
C VAL A 253 -24.06 5.59 -14.25
N VAL A 254 -24.38 6.88 -14.19
CA VAL A 254 -25.69 7.43 -14.57
C VAL A 254 -25.46 8.44 -15.69
N ASP A 255 -26.12 8.27 -16.83
CA ASP A 255 -25.98 9.14 -18.01
C ASP A 255 -24.52 9.31 -18.50
N GLY A 256 -23.70 8.25 -18.40
CA GLY A 256 -22.27 8.33 -18.72
C GLY A 256 -21.44 9.10 -17.69
N HIS A 257 -21.99 9.45 -16.53
CA HIS A 257 -21.27 10.08 -15.43
C HIS A 257 -20.46 9.03 -14.66
N HIS A 258 -19.18 8.88 -15.03
CA HIS A 258 -18.24 7.97 -14.37
C HIS A 258 -17.71 8.52 -13.04
N ARG A 259 -17.02 7.68 -12.27
CA ARG A 259 -16.21 8.11 -11.12
C ARG A 259 -14.76 8.10 -11.53
N HIS A 260 -13.99 9.11 -11.16
CA HIS A 260 -12.57 9.24 -11.49
C HIS A 260 -11.77 9.78 -10.31
N LEU A 261 -10.82 8.97 -9.83
CA LEU A 261 -9.74 9.41 -8.96
C LEU A 261 -8.39 9.25 -9.67
N ARG A 262 -7.42 10.09 -9.30
CA ARG A 262 -6.00 9.82 -9.57
C ARG A 262 -5.36 9.25 -8.32
N ARG A 263 -4.51 8.25 -8.47
CA ARG A 263 -3.79 7.59 -7.37
C ARG A 263 -2.29 7.72 -7.56
N VAL A 264 -1.57 7.97 -6.47
CA VAL A 264 -0.11 7.90 -6.38
C VAL A 264 0.27 7.07 -5.15
N TRP A 265 1.34 6.30 -5.27
CA TRP A 265 1.99 5.63 -4.15
C TRP A 265 3.26 6.39 -3.75
N VAL A 266 3.55 6.41 -2.46
CA VAL A 266 4.79 6.95 -1.91
C VAL A 266 5.64 5.79 -1.39
N MET A 267 6.93 5.80 -1.74
CA MET A 267 7.89 4.78 -1.37
C MET A 267 8.12 4.76 0.15
N ASP A 268 8.32 3.57 0.68
CA ASP A 268 8.88 3.39 2.01
C ASP A 268 10.42 3.47 1.92
N GLU A 269 10.99 4.54 2.48
CA GLU A 269 12.44 4.78 2.46
C GLU A 269 13.15 4.21 3.69
N HIS A 270 12.45 3.54 4.63
CA HIS A 270 13.05 3.02 5.86
C HIS A 270 14.00 1.83 5.63
N HIS A 271 14.00 1.24 4.43
CA HIS A 271 14.77 0.06 4.08
C HIS A 271 15.73 0.28 2.90
N LEU A 272 16.28 1.50 2.76
CA LEU A 272 17.33 1.76 1.79
C LEU A 272 18.62 1.03 2.19
N ILE A 273 18.85 -0.15 1.61
CA ILE A 273 20.11 -0.88 1.72
C ILE A 273 21.04 -0.37 0.62
N ARG A 274 22.16 0.25 1.01
CA ARG A 274 23.19 0.70 0.07
C ARG A 274 24.20 -0.42 -0.12
N LEU A 275 24.08 -1.17 -1.21
CA LEU A 275 25.04 -2.19 -1.60
C LEU A 275 25.83 -1.67 -2.81
N ASN A 276 26.90 -0.93 -2.52
CA ASN A 276 28.17 -0.87 -3.25
C ASN A 276 28.95 0.38 -2.82
N GLY A 277 30.12 0.12 -2.23
CA GLY A 277 31.16 1.09 -1.98
C GLY A 277 32.03 1.25 -3.21
N ASP A 278 32.25 2.51 -3.58
CA ASP A 278 33.59 2.99 -3.85
C ASP A 278 33.97 3.79 -2.57
N GLU A 279 34.89 3.22 -1.79
CA GLU A 279 35.15 3.29 -0.33
C GLU A 279 35.84 4.59 0.21
N PRO A 280 36.09 4.79 1.54
CA PRO A 280 36.08 3.80 2.63
C PRO A 280 35.39 4.17 3.96
N TRP A 281 35.16 3.12 4.74
CA TRP A 281 34.90 3.17 6.18
C TRP A 281 35.90 4.05 6.93
N ASP A 282 35.39 4.98 7.75
CA ASP A 282 36.15 5.52 8.88
C ASP A 282 35.49 5.04 10.18
N ILE A 283 35.80 3.79 10.55
CA ILE A 283 35.69 3.34 11.93
C ILE A 283 37.01 3.75 12.58
N THR A 284 37.10 4.99 13.02
CA THR A 284 38.12 5.41 13.98
C THR A 284 37.46 6.21 15.10
N SER A 285 37.44 5.57 16.28
CA SER A 285 37.49 6.16 17.65
C SER A 285 36.57 7.35 17.98
N GLU A 286 35.80 7.42 19.06
CA GLU A 286 35.90 6.78 20.36
C GLU A 286 34.64 7.17 21.16
N GLN A 287 34.19 6.27 22.04
CA GLN A 287 33.34 6.54 23.21
C GLN A 287 31.88 7.01 22.99
N GLY A 288 30.97 6.05 23.18
CA GLY A 288 29.73 6.23 23.94
C GLY A 288 28.74 7.32 23.49
N GLY A 289 27.79 6.95 22.64
CA GLY A 289 26.61 7.79 22.41
C GLY A 289 25.78 7.29 21.22
N LEU A 290 24.46 7.27 21.38
CA LEU A 290 23.49 6.96 20.31
C LEU A 290 23.81 7.78 19.04
N ALA A 291 24.14 7.09 17.95
CA ALA A 291 24.34 7.73 16.65
C ALA A 291 22.99 8.25 16.12
N GLU A 292 22.81 9.57 16.16
CA GLU A 292 21.73 10.27 15.47
C GLU A 292 21.98 10.21 13.95
N PHE A 293 21.17 9.43 13.23
CA PHE A 293 21.24 9.38 11.77
C PHE A 293 20.54 10.60 11.16
N ARG A 294 21.31 11.57 10.67
CA ARG A 294 20.81 12.64 9.77
C ARG A 294 20.96 12.21 8.32
N ALA A 295 19.91 11.68 7.71
CA ALA A 295 19.88 11.39 6.28
C ALA A 295 19.55 12.67 5.46
N ARG A 296 20.46 13.05 4.55
CA ARG A 296 20.19 14.05 3.50
C ARG A 296 19.51 13.34 2.32
N VAL A 297 18.25 13.68 2.05
CA VAL A 297 17.52 13.22 0.87
C VAL A 297 18.07 13.94 -0.37
N LEU A 298 18.77 13.21 -1.26
CA LEU A 298 19.19 13.71 -2.57
C LEU A 298 18.14 13.36 -3.64
N PRO A 299 17.80 14.29 -4.56
CA PRO A 299 16.75 14.10 -5.57
C PRO A 299 17.20 13.11 -6.65
N TYR A 300 16.27 12.30 -7.18
CA TYR A 300 16.53 11.45 -8.35
C TYR A 300 15.29 11.04 -9.15
N ASP A 301 15.42 11.04 -10.49
CA ASP A 301 14.40 10.85 -11.53
C ASP A 301 14.20 9.39 -11.98
N ASP A 302 12.94 9.08 -12.35
CA ASP A 302 12.45 8.23 -13.45
C ASP A 302 12.73 6.70 -13.60
N GLY A 303 12.53 5.85 -12.57
CA GLY A 303 12.36 4.37 -12.77
C GLY A 303 10.92 3.82 -12.66
N ILE A 304 10.41 3.01 -13.61
CA ILE A 304 9.17 2.18 -13.44
C ILE A 304 9.55 0.93 -12.66
N VAL A 305 8.84 0.61 -11.56
CA VAL A 305 9.10 -0.64 -10.82
C VAL A 305 8.14 -1.75 -11.27
N THR A 306 8.62 -2.65 -12.11
CA THR A 306 8.08 -4.01 -12.20
C THR A 306 8.82 -4.87 -11.18
N SER A 307 8.10 -5.61 -10.35
CA SER A 307 8.70 -6.55 -9.40
C SER A 307 9.49 -7.60 -10.17
N TYR A 308 10.82 -7.51 -10.15
CA TYR A 308 11.72 -8.54 -10.66
C TYR A 308 12.04 -9.51 -9.51
N GLY A 309 11.60 -10.75 -9.65
CA GLY A 309 12.12 -11.87 -8.88
C GLY A 309 13.50 -12.27 -9.41
N ALA A 310 14.42 -12.51 -8.48
CA ALA A 310 15.73 -13.18 -8.58
C ALA A 310 16.61 -12.96 -9.84
N LEU A 311 17.80 -12.42 -9.58
CA LEU A 311 18.95 -12.39 -10.48
C LEU A 311 19.25 -13.79 -11.02
N SER A 312 19.10 -14.01 -12.33
CA SER A 312 19.85 -15.06 -13.03
C SER A 312 21.19 -14.46 -13.46
N GLY A 313 22.19 -14.60 -12.59
CA GLY A 313 23.58 -14.54 -13.00
C GLY A 313 23.96 -15.90 -13.57
N SER A 314 24.44 -15.90 -14.80
CA SER A 314 25.16 -17.01 -15.42
C SER A 314 26.30 -17.46 -14.50
N ASP A 315 26.26 -18.70 -14.00
CA ASP A 315 27.39 -19.62 -14.10
C ASP A 315 27.01 -21.02 -13.62
N ASN A 316 27.66 -21.99 -14.25
CA ASN A 316 27.41 -23.42 -14.19
C ASN A 316 27.53 -24.03 -12.78
N HIS A 317 26.68 -25.04 -12.55
CA HIS A 317 26.73 -26.06 -11.49
C HIS A 317 26.28 -25.67 -10.08
N SER A 318 25.01 -25.93 -9.78
CA SER A 318 24.61 -26.48 -8.48
C SER A 318 23.25 -27.19 -8.61
N ASN A 319 23.25 -28.49 -8.37
CA ASN A 319 22.10 -29.39 -8.42
C ASN A 319 20.99 -28.94 -7.45
N PHE A 320 19.76 -28.79 -7.95
CA PHE A 320 18.54 -28.78 -7.14
C PHE A 320 17.59 -29.89 -7.60
N ILE A 321 17.04 -30.59 -6.61
CA ILE A 321 16.22 -31.79 -6.75
C ILE A 321 14.93 -31.44 -7.48
N HIS A 322 14.74 -32.01 -8.67
CA HIS A 322 13.46 -32.01 -9.37
C HIS A 322 12.44 -32.86 -8.58
N ALA A 323 11.34 -32.25 -8.16
CA ALA A 323 10.11 -32.98 -7.88
C ALA A 323 9.17 -32.78 -9.06
N GLU A 324 9.22 -33.72 -10.02
CA GLU A 324 8.20 -33.86 -11.06
C GLU A 324 6.88 -34.30 -10.41
N LEU A 325 5.87 -33.44 -10.44
CA LEU A 325 4.48 -33.89 -10.33
C LEU A 325 3.92 -33.97 -11.74
N GLY A 326 4.04 -35.17 -12.32
CA GLY A 326 3.44 -35.52 -13.60
C GLY A 326 1.92 -35.50 -13.51
N ILE A 327 1.28 -34.94 -14.53
CA ILE A 327 -0.11 -35.23 -14.86
C ILE A 327 -0.07 -35.88 -16.24
N LYS A 328 -0.43 -37.16 -16.30
CA LYS A 328 -0.55 -37.93 -17.54
C LYS A 328 -1.73 -37.41 -18.36
N SER A 329 -1.43 -37.20 -19.65
CA SER A 329 -2.25 -37.06 -20.87
C SER A 329 -3.68 -36.56 -20.75
#